data_AF-A0A182UJ37-F1
#
_entry.id   AF-A0A182UJ37-F1
#
_cell.length_a   1.000
_cell.length_b   1.000
_cell.length_c   1.000
_cell.angle_alpha   90.00
_cell.angle_beta   90.00
_cell.angle_gamma   90.00
#
_symmetry.space_group_name_H-M   'P 1'
#
loop_
_entity.id
_entity.type
_entity.pdbx_description
1 polymer ?
#
loop_
_entity_poly.entity_id
_entity_poly.type
_entity_poly.pdbx_seq_one_letter_code
_entity_poly.pdbx_strand_id
1 'polypeptide(L)'
;MKLLILAVAISLAVLASGSYVPSTKFEAKYADKEFLFKQKFFFEVLRNIHLPLKYDEYIPYTKTWVSDETKYNDFAQVAEFFDWYKTGAFLEKGELFSIYNEQYLRQTYAVFTFLYNSADWDTYYKNMIWARDNINEGMFIYVLHLTVMHRPDLQGIFYFIITPYTAKTYEQGYQYDKTFTCGVESGMRFYDSLPFGYPFDRVINFNYFYTKNMYFKDVFIFHTEEMKMNQTY
;
A
#
# COMPACT_ATOMS: atom_id res chain seq x y z
N MET A 1 28.98 45.80 45.16
CA MET A 1 29.42 45.69 43.75
C MET A 1 29.52 44.25 43.26
N LYS A 2 30.23 43.33 43.95
CA LYS A 2 30.38 41.92 43.51
C LYS A 2 29.07 41.12 43.38
N LEU A 3 28.09 41.33 44.26
CA LEU A 3 26.78 40.66 44.21
C LEU A 3 25.88 41.12 43.06
N LEU A 4 26.02 42.38 42.64
CA LEU A 4 25.25 42.97 41.53
C LEU A 4 25.73 42.43 40.18
N ILE A 5 27.04 42.21 40.04
CA ILE A 5 27.64 41.60 38.85
C ILE A 5 27.21 40.14 38.72
N LEU A 6 27.12 39.41 39.83
CA LEU A 6 26.67 38.01 39.84
C LEU A 6 25.18 37.91 39.44
N ALA A 7 24.32 38.78 39.96
CA ALA A 7 22.90 38.80 39.63
C ALA A 7 22.68 39.09 38.14
N VAL A 8 23.40 40.06 37.57
CA VAL A 8 23.33 40.40 36.14
C VAL A 8 23.81 39.24 35.27
N ALA A 9 24.89 38.56 35.65
CA ALA A 9 25.42 37.41 34.93
C ALA A 9 24.45 36.21 34.94
N ILE A 10 23.77 35.95 36.06
CA ILE A 10 22.76 34.88 36.17
C ILE A 10 21.52 35.23 35.34
N SER A 11 21.06 36.48 35.37
CA SER A 11 19.92 36.91 34.54
C SER A 11 20.22 36.87 33.03
N LEU A 12 21.46 37.13 32.62
CA LEU A 12 21.89 36.99 31.21
C LEU A 12 21.98 35.52 30.77
N ALA A 13 22.40 34.62 31.67
CA ALA A 13 22.44 33.19 31.39
C ALA A 13 21.03 32.58 31.25
N VAL A 14 20.05 33.09 32.01
CA VAL A 14 18.63 32.66 31.90
C VAL A 14 17.94 33.23 30.66
N LEU A 15 18.37 34.40 30.16
CA LEU A 15 17.88 34.95 28.88
C LEU A 15 18.43 34.20 27.66
N ALA A 16 19.56 33.51 27.80
CA ALA A 16 20.16 32.69 26.73
C ALA A 16 19.56 31.27 26.64
N SER A 17 18.77 30.82 27.61
CA SER A 17 18.03 29.55 27.57
C SER A 17 16.65 29.68 26.91
N GLY A 18 16.50 30.63 25.98
CA GLY A 18 15.38 30.60 25.05
C GLY A 18 15.47 29.32 24.24
N SER A 19 14.57 28.37 24.49
CA SER A 19 14.46 27.12 23.74
C SER A 19 14.45 27.44 22.24
N TYR A 20 15.56 27.17 21.55
CA TYR A 20 15.61 27.19 20.11
C TYR A 20 14.70 26.06 19.63
N VAL A 21 13.45 26.38 19.33
CA VAL A 21 12.60 25.52 18.51
C VAL A 21 13.07 25.80 17.09
N PRO A 22 13.74 24.86 16.40
CA PRO A 22 14.06 25.07 15.00
C PRO A 22 12.71 25.22 14.30
N SER A 23 12.39 26.42 13.80
CA SER A 23 11.36 26.53 12.77
C SER A 23 11.99 25.92 11.52
N THR A 24 12.00 24.60 11.43
CA THR A 24 12.12 23.94 10.15
C THR A 24 10.91 24.43 9.36
N LYS A 25 11.09 25.49 8.58
CA LYS A 25 10.19 25.77 7.46
C LYS A 25 10.20 24.46 6.69
N PHE A 26 9.13 23.68 6.81
CA PHE A 26 8.93 22.54 5.94
C PHE A 26 8.90 23.14 4.55
N GLU A 27 9.99 23.00 3.79
CA GLU A 27 9.96 23.24 2.36
C GLU A 27 8.99 22.19 1.81
N ALA A 28 7.73 22.61 1.64
CA ALA A 28 6.73 21.78 1.04
C ALA A 28 7.17 21.53 -0.41
N LYS A 29 7.62 20.30 -0.68
CA LYS A 29 7.85 19.86 -2.06
C LYS A 29 6.48 19.71 -2.72
N TYR A 30 6.12 20.65 -3.57
CA TYR A 30 4.87 20.58 -4.33
C TYR A 30 4.96 19.47 -5.38
N ALA A 31 3.91 18.67 -5.48
CA ALA A 31 3.79 17.63 -6.49
C ALA A 31 3.48 18.27 -7.86
N ASP A 32 4.11 17.75 -8.91
CA ASP A 32 3.77 18.12 -10.29
C ASP A 32 2.46 17.45 -10.75
N LYS A 33 1.98 17.86 -11.92
CA LYS A 33 0.71 17.37 -12.48
C LYS A 33 0.76 15.88 -12.82
N GLU A 34 1.91 15.37 -13.25
CA GLU A 34 2.07 13.95 -13.63
C GLU A 34 1.99 13.06 -12.38
N PHE A 35 2.71 13.45 -11.31
CA PHE A 35 2.67 12.79 -10.02
C PHE A 35 1.25 12.77 -9.46
N LEU A 36 0.55 13.91 -9.47
CA LEU A 36 -0.83 13.98 -8.97
C LEU A 36 -1.78 13.08 -9.77
N PHE A 37 -1.58 12.97 -11.08
CA PHE A 37 -2.35 12.06 -11.93
C PHE A 37 -2.13 10.60 -11.53
N LYS A 38 -0.86 10.17 -11.38
CA LYS A 38 -0.52 8.82 -10.92
C LYS A 38 -1.08 8.56 -9.52
N GLN A 39 -0.93 9.52 -8.61
CA GLN A 39 -1.40 9.42 -7.23
C GLN A 39 -2.93 9.24 -7.16
N LYS A 40 -3.68 10.01 -7.95
CA LYS A 40 -5.15 9.84 -8.10
C LYS A 40 -5.49 8.45 -8.62
N PHE A 41 -4.80 7.98 -9.66
CA PHE A 41 -5.03 6.67 -10.26
C PHE A 41 -4.92 5.52 -9.25
N PHE A 42 -3.86 5.48 -8.43
CA PHE A 42 -3.70 4.42 -7.43
C PHE A 42 -4.82 4.42 -6.38
N PHE A 43 -5.31 5.59 -5.97
CA PHE A 43 -6.47 5.67 -5.08
C PHE A 43 -7.74 5.13 -5.73
N GLU A 44 -7.92 5.39 -7.02
CA GLU A 44 -9.12 4.97 -7.75
C GLU A 44 -9.15 3.47 -8.01
N VAL A 45 -8.01 2.88 -8.36
CA VAL A 45 -7.88 1.44 -8.62
C VAL A 45 -8.09 0.60 -7.37
N LEU A 46 -7.59 1.07 -6.22
CA LEU A 46 -7.73 0.39 -4.92
C LEU A 46 -9.08 0.63 -4.25
N ARG A 47 -9.86 1.61 -4.74
CA ARG A 47 -11.16 1.93 -4.17
C ARG A 47 -12.11 0.74 -4.33
N ASN A 48 -12.68 0.28 -3.21
CA ASN A 48 -13.63 -0.82 -3.17
C ASN A 48 -13.14 -2.06 -3.95
N ILE A 49 -11.96 -2.56 -3.61
CA ILE A 49 -11.27 -3.64 -4.35
C ILE A 49 -12.17 -4.86 -4.63
N HIS A 50 -13.05 -5.22 -3.70
CA HIS A 50 -13.97 -6.36 -3.81
C HIS A 50 -15.20 -6.11 -4.70
N LEU A 51 -15.38 -4.87 -5.17
CA LEU A 51 -16.45 -4.52 -6.11
C LEU A 51 -15.89 -4.31 -7.52
N PRO A 52 -16.71 -4.46 -8.58
CA PRO A 52 -16.32 -4.07 -9.93
C PRO A 52 -15.93 -2.60 -10.00
N LEU A 53 -15.01 -2.31 -10.91
CA LEU A 53 -14.55 -0.95 -11.12
C LEU A 53 -15.65 -0.09 -11.76
N LYS A 54 -15.87 1.12 -11.24
CA LYS A 54 -17.01 1.98 -11.60
C LYS A 54 -16.67 3.20 -12.46
N TYR A 55 -15.40 3.39 -12.81
CA TYR A 55 -14.97 4.55 -13.59
C TYR A 55 -15.10 4.23 -15.08
N ASP A 56 -16.01 4.93 -15.77
CA ASP A 56 -16.30 4.72 -17.20
C ASP A 56 -15.05 4.85 -18.07
N GLU A 57 -14.11 5.72 -17.70
CA GLU A 57 -12.82 5.91 -18.36
C GLU A 57 -11.93 4.65 -18.37
N TYR A 58 -12.11 3.76 -17.39
CA TYR A 58 -11.28 2.56 -17.22
C TYR A 58 -11.93 1.32 -17.85
N ILE A 59 -13.26 1.32 -18.03
CA ILE A 59 -14.03 0.19 -18.59
C ILE A 59 -13.50 -0.32 -19.95
N PRO A 60 -13.05 0.52 -20.89
CA PRO A 60 -12.47 0.03 -22.15
C PRO A 60 -11.22 -0.84 -21.94
N TYR A 61 -10.44 -0.56 -20.90
CA TYR A 61 -9.17 -1.23 -20.61
C TYR A 61 -9.33 -2.46 -19.72
N THR A 62 -10.52 -2.75 -19.18
CA THR A 62 -10.74 -3.98 -18.39
C THR A 62 -10.84 -5.22 -19.26
N LYS A 63 -11.15 -5.08 -20.55
CA LYS A 63 -11.43 -6.20 -21.45
C LYS A 63 -10.17 -6.81 -22.06
N THR A 64 -9.14 -6.00 -22.30
CA THR A 64 -7.93 -6.41 -23.01
C THR A 64 -6.70 -5.78 -22.37
N TRP A 65 -5.64 -6.56 -22.27
CA TRP A 65 -4.31 -6.09 -21.89
C TRP A 65 -3.47 -5.78 -23.12
N VAL A 66 -2.30 -5.15 -22.91
CA VAL A 66 -1.35 -4.87 -23.99
C VAL A 66 -0.63 -6.16 -24.38
N SER A 67 -0.86 -6.68 -25.58
CA SER A 67 -0.25 -7.92 -26.06
C SER A 67 1.04 -7.73 -26.85
N ASP A 68 1.37 -6.49 -27.21
CA ASP A 68 2.55 -6.16 -28.01
C ASP A 68 3.84 -6.38 -27.20
N GLU A 69 4.71 -7.28 -27.67
CA GLU A 69 5.95 -7.64 -27.00
C GLU A 69 6.92 -6.46 -26.87
N THR A 70 6.89 -5.53 -27.82
CA THR A 70 7.77 -4.35 -27.84
C THR A 70 7.45 -3.33 -26.74
N LYS A 71 6.29 -3.49 -26.09
CA LYS A 71 5.85 -2.67 -24.95
C LYS A 71 6.34 -3.21 -23.61
N TYR A 72 7.23 -4.20 -23.61
CA TYR A 72 7.84 -4.76 -22.41
C TYR A 72 9.36 -4.69 -22.46
N ASN A 73 9.97 -4.31 -21.34
CA ASN A 73 11.43 -4.22 -21.20
C ASN A 73 12.11 -5.60 -21.28
N ASP A 74 11.46 -6.63 -20.74
CA ASP A 74 11.91 -8.02 -20.79
C ASP A 74 10.70 -8.94 -21.01
N PHE A 75 10.41 -9.22 -22.28
CA PHE A 75 9.26 -10.04 -22.65
C PHE A 75 9.42 -11.52 -22.27
N ALA A 76 10.65 -12.03 -22.15
CA ALA A 76 10.88 -13.43 -21.79
C ALA A 76 10.33 -13.75 -20.40
N GLN A 77 10.41 -12.80 -19.46
CA GLN A 77 9.80 -12.93 -18.13
C GLN A 77 8.27 -12.79 -18.17
N VAL A 78 7.72 -12.06 -19.14
CA VAL A 78 6.27 -11.83 -19.28
C VAL A 78 5.58 -13.00 -19.98
N ALA A 79 6.29 -13.76 -20.81
CA ALA A 79 5.74 -14.89 -21.58
C ALA A 79 4.96 -15.89 -20.69
N GLU A 80 5.47 -16.16 -19.48
CA GLU A 80 4.81 -17.06 -18.52
C GLU A 80 3.40 -16.57 -18.16
N PHE A 81 3.18 -15.26 -18.00
CA PHE A 81 1.85 -14.71 -17.74
C PHE A 81 0.87 -15.00 -18.89
N PHE A 82 1.30 -14.80 -20.13
CA PHE A 82 0.45 -15.06 -21.30
C PHE A 82 0.08 -16.54 -21.42
N ASP A 83 0.98 -17.44 -21.05
CA ASP A 83 0.71 -18.87 -21.08
C ASP A 83 -0.25 -19.30 -19.96
N TRP A 84 -0.04 -18.82 -18.72
CA TRP A 84 -0.99 -19.04 -17.63
C TRP A 84 -2.39 -18.55 -17.98
N TYR A 85 -2.50 -17.36 -18.58
CA TYR A 85 -3.82 -16.81 -18.90
C TYR A 85 -4.57 -17.64 -19.95
N LYS A 86 -3.88 -18.18 -20.97
CA LYS A 86 -4.48 -19.09 -21.96
C LYS A 86 -5.05 -20.36 -21.32
N THR A 87 -4.43 -20.86 -20.26
CA THR A 87 -4.91 -22.06 -19.56
C THR A 87 -6.16 -21.82 -18.72
N GLY A 88 -6.48 -20.56 -18.39
CA GLY A 88 -7.59 -20.23 -17.49
C GLY A 88 -7.39 -20.71 -16.04
N ALA A 89 -6.16 -21.08 -15.66
CA ALA A 89 -5.85 -21.69 -14.35
C ALA A 89 -5.49 -20.68 -13.24
N PHE A 90 -5.75 -19.39 -13.45
CA PHE A 90 -5.56 -18.37 -12.41
C PHE A 90 -6.56 -18.56 -11.27
N LEU A 91 -6.15 -18.19 -10.06
CA LEU A 91 -7.03 -18.13 -8.90
C LEU A 91 -8.24 -17.24 -9.20
N GLU A 92 -9.43 -17.77 -8.97
CA GLU A 92 -10.68 -17.04 -9.21
C GLU A 92 -10.85 -15.86 -8.26
N LYS A 93 -11.64 -14.86 -8.68
CA LYS A 93 -11.96 -13.70 -7.84
C LYS A 93 -12.83 -14.09 -6.67
N GLY A 94 -12.56 -13.48 -5.51
CA GLY A 94 -13.25 -13.78 -4.26
C GLY A 94 -12.78 -15.06 -3.56
N GLU A 95 -11.89 -15.85 -4.15
CA GLU A 95 -11.24 -16.98 -3.49
C GLU A 95 -10.13 -16.52 -2.56
N LEU A 96 -9.80 -17.37 -1.58
CA LEU A 96 -8.75 -17.10 -0.60
C LEU A 96 -7.37 -17.11 -1.26
N PHE A 97 -6.70 -15.95 -1.21
CA PHE A 97 -5.31 -15.80 -1.63
C PHE A 97 -4.35 -15.93 -0.45
N SER A 98 -3.33 -16.77 -0.61
CA SER A 98 -2.19 -16.85 0.29
C SER A 98 -0.91 -17.00 -0.51
N ILE A 99 0.05 -16.10 -0.26
CA ILE A 99 1.36 -16.13 -0.93
C ILE A 99 2.18 -17.38 -0.55
N TYR A 100 1.83 -18.06 0.53
CA TYR A 100 2.53 -19.28 0.97
C TYR A 100 2.14 -20.53 0.17
N ASN A 101 1.07 -20.47 -0.63
CA ASN A 101 0.74 -21.53 -1.58
C ASN A 101 1.66 -21.40 -2.81
N GLU A 102 2.39 -22.46 -3.14
CA GLU A 102 3.38 -22.43 -4.24
C GLU A 102 2.76 -22.11 -5.61
N GLN A 103 1.54 -22.58 -5.88
CA GLN A 103 0.84 -22.30 -7.13
C GLN A 103 0.44 -20.82 -7.21
N TYR A 104 -0.09 -20.27 -6.11
CA TYR A 104 -0.47 -18.85 -6.05
C TYR A 104 0.77 -17.95 -6.09
N LEU A 105 1.88 -18.35 -5.48
CA LEU A 105 3.16 -17.65 -5.57
C LEU A 105 3.61 -17.53 -7.03
N ARG A 106 3.57 -18.65 -7.78
CA ARG A 106 3.98 -18.67 -9.19
C ARG A 106 3.07 -17.80 -10.06
N GLN A 107 1.75 -17.86 -9.86
CA GLN A 107 0.80 -16.97 -10.52
C GLN A 107 1.05 -15.50 -10.18
N THR A 108 1.31 -15.20 -8.91
CA THR A 108 1.63 -13.84 -8.44
C THR A 108 2.91 -13.34 -9.10
N TYR A 109 3.94 -14.19 -9.23
CA TYR A 109 5.17 -13.85 -9.92
C TYR A 109 4.95 -13.54 -11.40
N ALA A 110 4.10 -14.32 -12.09
CA ALA A 110 3.73 -14.06 -13.48
C ALA A 110 3.00 -12.70 -13.63
N VAL A 111 2.04 -12.39 -12.77
CA VAL A 111 1.33 -11.09 -12.81
C VAL A 111 2.28 -9.94 -12.43
N PHE A 112 3.21 -10.17 -11.50
CA PHE A 112 4.24 -9.20 -11.14
C PHE A 112 5.16 -8.87 -12.30
N THR A 113 5.72 -9.87 -12.97
CA THR A 113 6.61 -9.65 -14.13
C THR A 113 5.88 -8.95 -15.28
N PHE A 114 4.61 -9.30 -15.53
CA PHE A 114 3.74 -8.62 -16.49
C PHE A 114 3.60 -7.11 -16.22
N LEU A 115 3.30 -6.71 -14.98
CA LEU A 115 3.18 -5.29 -14.63
C LEU A 115 4.55 -4.60 -14.50
N TYR A 116 5.51 -5.24 -13.84
CA TYR A 116 6.84 -4.67 -13.60
C TYR A 116 7.58 -4.35 -14.89
N ASN A 117 7.53 -5.25 -15.88
CA ASN A 117 8.24 -5.09 -17.15
C ASN A 117 7.52 -4.19 -18.17
N SER A 118 6.35 -3.61 -17.86
CA SER A 118 5.69 -2.65 -18.76
C SER A 118 6.62 -1.45 -19.04
N ALA A 119 6.91 -1.19 -20.31
CA ALA A 119 8.00 -0.29 -20.73
C ALA A 119 7.74 1.19 -20.39
N ASP A 120 6.48 1.61 -20.44
CA ASP A 120 6.06 2.99 -20.17
C ASP A 120 4.82 3.03 -19.24
N TRP A 121 4.49 4.24 -18.79
CA TRP A 121 3.34 4.47 -17.90
C TRP A 121 2.01 4.10 -18.57
N ASP A 122 1.85 4.34 -19.89
CA ASP A 122 0.62 4.03 -20.62
C ASP A 122 0.35 2.52 -20.65
N THR A 123 1.38 1.72 -20.93
CA THR A 123 1.33 0.26 -20.90
C THR A 123 1.02 -0.25 -19.50
N TYR A 124 1.74 0.27 -18.49
CA TYR A 124 1.52 -0.10 -17.09
C TYR A 124 0.11 0.24 -16.63
N TYR A 125 -0.39 1.43 -16.97
CA TYR A 125 -1.72 1.92 -16.64
C TYR A 125 -2.83 1.01 -17.18
N LYS A 126 -2.76 0.67 -18.48
CA LYS A 126 -3.74 -0.23 -19.13
C LYS A 126 -3.71 -1.63 -18.53
N ASN A 127 -2.51 -2.18 -18.36
CA ASN A 127 -2.31 -3.50 -17.78
C ASN A 127 -2.76 -3.58 -16.31
N MET A 128 -2.57 -2.51 -15.54
CA MET A 128 -3.01 -2.41 -14.15
C MET A 128 -4.53 -2.37 -14.04
N ILE A 129 -5.22 -1.60 -14.90
CA ILE A 129 -6.69 -1.58 -14.95
C ILE A 129 -7.24 -2.96 -15.32
N TRP A 130 -6.63 -3.60 -16.32
CA TRP A 130 -6.99 -4.96 -16.68
C TRP A 130 -6.79 -5.93 -15.50
N ALA A 131 -5.63 -5.89 -14.84
CA ALA A 131 -5.33 -6.78 -13.72
C ALA A 131 -6.30 -6.57 -12.55
N ARG A 132 -6.68 -5.31 -12.29
CA ARG A 132 -7.66 -4.97 -11.24
C ARG A 132 -9.01 -5.65 -11.45
N ASP A 133 -9.47 -5.78 -12.69
CA ASP A 133 -10.78 -6.35 -12.96
C ASP A 133 -10.76 -7.87 -13.14
N ASN A 134 -9.62 -8.44 -13.56
CA ASN A 134 -9.52 -9.84 -13.98
C ASN A 134 -8.74 -10.74 -13.01
N ILE A 135 -7.89 -10.18 -12.13
CA ILE A 135 -7.09 -10.96 -11.16
C ILE A 135 -7.77 -10.96 -9.79
N ASN A 136 -7.59 -12.04 -9.03
CA ASN A 136 -8.00 -12.13 -7.62
C ASN A 136 -7.54 -10.90 -6.82
N GLU A 137 -8.41 -10.38 -5.96
CA GLU A 137 -8.23 -9.11 -5.26
C GLU A 137 -6.98 -9.10 -4.37
N GLY A 138 -6.74 -10.21 -3.65
CA GLY A 138 -5.58 -10.34 -2.77
C GLY A 138 -4.27 -10.41 -3.56
N MET A 139 -4.26 -11.20 -4.64
CA MET A 139 -3.12 -11.30 -5.55
C MET A 139 -2.83 -9.96 -6.22
N PHE A 140 -3.87 -9.26 -6.68
CA PHE A 140 -3.77 -7.95 -7.31
C PHE A 140 -3.14 -6.91 -6.35
N ILE A 141 -3.66 -6.81 -5.12
CA ILE A 141 -3.11 -5.90 -4.10
C ILE A 141 -1.62 -6.20 -3.85
N TYR A 142 -1.28 -7.49 -3.74
CA TYR A 142 0.08 -7.94 -3.52
C TYR A 142 1.02 -7.47 -4.64
N VAL A 143 0.62 -7.70 -5.90
CA VAL A 143 1.43 -7.29 -7.06
C VAL A 143 1.51 -5.77 -7.17
N LEU A 144 0.41 -5.05 -6.95
CA LEU A 144 0.41 -3.58 -6.95
C LEU A 144 1.43 -3.06 -5.94
N HIS A 145 1.46 -3.62 -4.73
CA HIS A 145 2.44 -3.26 -3.70
C HIS A 145 3.88 -3.46 -4.18
N LEU A 146 4.19 -4.64 -4.74
CA LEU A 146 5.53 -4.91 -5.26
C LEU A 146 5.90 -3.95 -6.39
N THR A 147 4.99 -3.68 -7.32
CA THR A 147 5.28 -2.77 -8.44
C THR A 147 5.55 -1.35 -7.95
N VAL A 148 4.78 -0.82 -7.00
CA VAL A 148 5.02 0.50 -6.40
C VAL A 148 6.36 0.54 -5.65
N MET A 149 6.73 -0.54 -4.96
CA MET A 149 8.01 -0.62 -4.24
C MET A 149 9.24 -0.71 -5.14
N HIS A 150 9.12 -1.41 -6.27
CA HIS A 150 10.28 -1.76 -7.09
C HIS A 150 10.41 -0.92 -8.37
N ARG A 151 9.32 -0.40 -8.93
CA ARG A 151 9.39 0.39 -10.17
C ARG A 151 9.97 1.78 -9.91
N PRO A 152 10.95 2.24 -10.70
CA PRO A 152 11.59 3.54 -10.48
C PRO A 152 10.66 4.73 -10.80
N ASP A 153 9.73 4.58 -11.74
CA ASP A 153 8.79 5.64 -12.15
C ASP A 153 7.64 5.87 -11.16
N LEU A 154 7.52 5.05 -10.11
CA LEU A 154 6.50 5.12 -9.07
C LEU A 154 7.06 5.61 -7.72
N GLN A 155 8.29 6.09 -7.70
CA GLN A 155 8.92 6.56 -6.46
C GLN A 155 8.13 7.72 -5.84
N GLY A 156 7.83 7.58 -4.55
CA GLY A 156 7.09 8.58 -3.78
C GLY A 156 5.57 8.49 -3.90
N ILE A 157 5.05 7.63 -4.78
CA ILE A 157 3.63 7.29 -4.79
C ILE A 157 3.32 6.51 -3.50
N PHE A 158 2.27 6.93 -2.82
CA PHE A 158 1.76 6.22 -1.65
C PHE A 158 0.32 5.78 -1.92
N TYR A 159 -0.17 4.83 -1.15
CA TYR A 159 -1.57 4.48 -1.19
C TYR A 159 -2.01 3.93 0.16
N PHE A 160 -3.31 3.95 0.38
CA PHE A 160 -3.94 3.33 1.52
C PHE A 160 -5.01 2.36 1.02
N ILE A 161 -5.16 1.26 1.73
CA ILE A 161 -6.25 0.31 1.49
C ILE A 161 -7.27 0.63 2.58
N ILE A 162 -8.39 1.25 2.19
CA ILE A 162 -9.52 1.46 3.10
C ILE A 162 -10.43 0.27 3.00
N THR A 163 -10.66 -0.34 4.14
CA THR A 163 -11.49 -1.52 4.28
C THR A 163 -12.50 -1.26 5.39
N PRO A 164 -13.78 -1.63 5.19
CA PRO A 164 -14.80 -1.41 6.20
C PRO A 164 -14.44 -2.20 7.47
N TYR A 165 -14.28 -1.48 8.58
CA TYR A 165 -14.08 -2.10 9.89
C TYR A 165 -15.43 -2.51 10.45
N THR A 166 -15.61 -3.82 10.64
CA THR A 166 -16.75 -4.38 11.36
C THR A 166 -16.29 -4.75 12.77
N ALA A 167 -16.72 -4.00 13.79
CA ALA A 167 -16.45 -4.36 15.18
C ALA A 167 -17.07 -5.74 15.46
N LYS A 168 -16.24 -6.76 15.72
CA LYS A 168 -16.75 -8.07 16.16
C LYS A 168 -17.31 -7.90 17.56
N THR A 169 -18.64 -7.96 17.72
CA THR A 169 -19.28 -8.14 19.03
C THR A 169 -19.17 -9.62 19.40
N TYR A 170 -18.33 -9.95 20.38
CA TYR A 170 -18.25 -11.31 20.90
C TYR A 170 -19.48 -11.56 21.78
N GLU A 171 -20.53 -12.18 21.23
CA GLU A 171 -21.54 -12.81 22.06
C GLU A 171 -21.03 -14.20 22.48
N GLN A 172 -20.92 -14.39 23.79
CA GLN A 172 -20.48 -15.63 24.41
C GLN A 172 -21.48 -16.76 24.11
N GLY A 173 -21.05 -17.75 23.35
CA GLY A 173 -21.78 -19.00 23.16
C GLY A 173 -21.14 -19.85 22.06
N TYR A 174 -20.40 -20.89 22.47
CA TYR A 174 -19.71 -21.84 21.58
C TYR A 174 -18.75 -21.20 20.57
N GLN A 175 -17.48 -21.05 20.98
CA GLN A 175 -16.40 -20.64 20.09
C GLN A 175 -16.12 -21.77 19.07
N TYR A 176 -16.77 -21.71 17.91
CA TYR A 176 -16.31 -22.41 16.73
C TYR A 176 -15.00 -21.74 16.28
N ASP A 177 -13.88 -22.34 16.63
CA ASP A 177 -12.56 -21.87 16.19
C ASP A 177 -12.35 -22.25 14.72
N LYS A 178 -12.61 -21.29 13.84
CA LYS A 178 -12.49 -21.43 12.37
C LYS A 178 -11.06 -21.74 11.94
N THR A 179 -10.07 -21.43 12.77
CA THR A 179 -8.66 -21.76 12.55
C THR A 179 -8.44 -23.27 12.53
N PHE A 180 -9.25 -24.02 13.29
CA PHE A 180 -9.15 -25.48 13.39
C PHE A 180 -9.77 -26.23 12.20
N THR A 181 -10.74 -25.64 11.51
CA THR A 181 -11.48 -26.28 10.39
C THR A 181 -11.16 -25.69 9.02
N CYS A 182 -10.22 -24.74 8.92
CA CYS A 182 -9.88 -24.05 7.67
C CYS A 182 -11.12 -23.47 6.95
N GLY A 183 -12.19 -23.14 7.69
CA GLY A 183 -13.45 -22.64 7.12
C GLY A 183 -14.40 -23.70 6.56
N VAL A 184 -14.05 -24.99 6.55
CA VAL A 184 -14.94 -26.10 6.14
C VAL A 184 -16.14 -26.13 7.09
N GLU A 185 -17.36 -26.15 6.53
CA GLU A 185 -18.68 -26.01 7.21
C GLU A 185 -19.11 -24.58 7.61
N SER A 186 -18.23 -23.59 7.62
CA SER A 186 -18.62 -22.23 8.03
C SER A 186 -19.39 -21.44 6.97
N GLY A 187 -19.35 -21.88 5.70
CA GLY A 187 -19.89 -21.15 4.55
C GLY A 187 -19.18 -19.82 4.24
N MET A 188 -18.18 -19.46 5.03
CA MET A 188 -17.42 -18.22 4.90
C MET A 188 -16.30 -18.43 3.89
N ARG A 189 -16.17 -17.53 2.91
CA ARG A 189 -15.04 -17.49 1.97
C ARG A 189 -13.81 -16.80 2.56
N PHE A 190 -13.83 -16.44 3.84
CA PHE A 190 -12.81 -15.62 4.50
C PHE A 190 -12.38 -16.27 5.83
N TYR A 191 -11.06 -16.25 6.11
CA TYR A 191 -10.46 -16.83 7.32
C TYR A 191 -10.92 -16.10 8.59
N ASP A 192 -11.08 -14.79 8.49
CA ASP A 192 -11.73 -13.96 9.49
C ASP A 192 -12.63 -12.89 8.83
N SER A 193 -13.16 -11.96 9.63
CA SER A 193 -13.92 -10.81 9.11
C SER A 193 -13.01 -9.60 8.88
N LEU A 194 -11.69 -9.79 8.91
CA LEU A 194 -10.75 -8.74 8.61
C LEU A 194 -10.48 -8.76 7.10
N PRO A 195 -10.18 -7.59 6.54
CA PRO A 195 -9.82 -7.48 5.14
C PRO A 195 -8.43 -8.05 4.93
N PHE A 196 -8.30 -9.00 4.01
CA PHE A 196 -7.02 -9.55 3.57
C PHE A 196 -6.12 -8.41 3.05
N GLY A 197 -5.13 -8.02 3.87
CA GLY A 197 -4.21 -6.93 3.58
C GLY A 197 -2.78 -7.37 3.81
N TYR A 198 -2.11 -7.81 2.74
CA TYR A 198 -0.65 -7.90 2.75
C TYR A 198 -0.04 -6.49 2.91
N PRO A 199 1.05 -6.27 3.68
CA PRO A 199 1.92 -7.24 4.36
C PRO A 199 1.95 -7.11 5.90
N PHE A 200 0.84 -6.85 6.59
CA PHE A 200 0.93 -6.67 8.06
C PHE A 200 1.00 -7.98 8.86
N ASP A 201 0.68 -9.14 8.24
CA ASP A 201 0.69 -10.44 8.91
C ASP A 201 1.94 -11.31 8.62
N ARG A 202 2.96 -10.77 7.94
CA ARG A 202 4.23 -11.49 7.69
C ARG A 202 5.33 -11.02 8.64
N VAL A 203 6.19 -11.95 9.07
CA VAL A 203 7.45 -11.59 9.72
C VAL A 203 8.30 -10.80 8.73
N ILE A 204 8.54 -9.53 9.06
CA ILE A 204 9.35 -8.64 8.24
C ILE A 204 10.83 -8.88 8.58
N ASN A 205 11.59 -9.36 7.60
CA ASN A 205 13.04 -9.37 7.72
C ASN A 205 13.60 -8.07 7.14
N PHE A 206 14.08 -7.22 8.05
CA PHE A 206 14.59 -5.89 7.75
C PHE A 206 15.85 -5.87 6.89
N ASN A 207 16.56 -6.99 6.69
CA ASN A 207 17.75 -7.02 5.84
C ASN A 207 17.42 -6.79 4.36
N TYR A 208 16.23 -7.23 3.92
CA TYR A 208 15.79 -7.12 2.52
C TYR A 208 14.49 -6.33 2.35
N PHE A 209 13.86 -5.91 3.45
CA PHE A 209 12.61 -5.15 3.39
C PHE A 209 12.79 -3.73 2.86
N TYR A 210 13.94 -3.11 3.09
CA TYR A 210 14.19 -1.75 2.59
C TYR A 210 14.33 -1.75 1.07
N THR A 211 13.40 -1.06 0.41
CA THR A 211 13.47 -0.76 -1.03
C THR A 211 13.71 0.74 -1.26
N LYS A 212 14.12 1.11 -2.47
CA LYS A 212 14.42 2.52 -2.84
C LYS A 212 13.19 3.45 -2.72
N ASN A 213 11.99 2.88 -2.75
CA ASN A 213 10.73 3.61 -2.68
C ASN A 213 10.10 3.58 -1.27
N MET A 214 10.87 3.18 -0.24
CA MET A 214 10.42 3.15 1.14
C MET A 214 11.20 4.14 2.00
N TYR A 215 10.49 4.83 2.88
CA TYR A 215 11.07 5.74 3.85
C TYR A 215 10.50 5.43 5.24
N PHE A 216 11.39 5.09 6.16
CA PHE A 216 11.04 4.85 7.56
C PHE A 216 11.45 6.05 8.40
N LYS A 217 10.52 6.53 9.22
CA LYS A 217 10.75 7.64 10.13
C LYS A 217 9.97 7.41 11.42
N ASP A 218 10.69 7.48 12.53
CA ASP A 218 10.07 7.51 13.84
C ASP A 218 9.35 8.86 14.01
N VAL A 219 8.07 8.80 14.36
CA VAL A 219 7.23 9.99 14.59
C VAL A 219 6.56 9.89 15.95
N PHE A 220 6.66 10.95 16.74
CA PHE A 220 5.90 11.08 17.98
C PHE A 220 4.50 11.59 17.65
N ILE A 221 3.48 10.79 17.99
CA ILE A 221 2.08 11.16 17.85
C ILE A 221 1.59 11.65 19.20
N PHE A 222 1.13 12.90 19.27
CA PHE A 222 0.57 13.49 20.48
C PHE A 222 -0.95 13.55 20.36
N HIS A 223 -1.68 13.11 21.39
CA HIS A 223 -3.14 13.28 21.44
C HIS A 223 -3.46 14.74 21.78
N THR A 224 -4.28 15.39 20.96
CA THR A 224 -4.50 16.85 20.98
C THR A 224 -5.23 17.40 22.22
N GLU A 225 -5.55 16.57 23.22
CA GLU A 225 -6.22 17.03 24.43
C GLU A 225 -5.32 17.85 25.37
N GLU A 226 -3.99 17.74 25.25
CA GLU A 226 -3.07 18.48 26.14
C GLU A 226 -2.55 19.82 25.58
N MET A 227 -2.53 20.03 24.25
CA MET A 227 -1.95 21.27 23.68
C MET A 227 -2.90 22.46 23.61
N LYS A 228 -4.22 22.25 23.68
CA LYS A 228 -5.19 23.38 23.64
C LYS A 228 -5.28 24.18 24.94
N MET A 229 -4.63 23.73 26.02
CA MET A 229 -4.69 24.40 27.33
C MET A 229 -3.71 25.58 27.48
N ASN A 230 -2.70 25.72 26.62
CA ASN A 230 -1.66 26.76 26.78
C ASN A 230 -1.54 27.75 25.61
N GLN A 231 -2.53 27.81 24.72
CA GLN A 231 -2.64 28.88 23.71
C GLN A 231 -3.91 29.69 23.96
N THR A 232 -3.85 30.60 24.92
CA THR A 232 -4.74 31.78 24.92
C THR A 232 -4.29 32.69 23.78
N TYR A 233 -5.22 32.94 22.85
CA TYR A 233 -5.11 33.90 21.76
C TYR A 233 -4.85 35.33 22.26
#